data_AF-A0A9K3IDA8-F1
#
_entry.id   AF-A0A9K3IDA8-F1
#
_cell.length_a   1.000
_cell.length_b   1.000
_cell.length_c   1.000
_cell.angle_alpha   90.00
_cell.angle_beta   90.00
_cell.angle_gamma   90.00
#
_symmetry.space_group_name_H-M   'P 1'
#
loop_
_entity.id
_entity.type
_entity.pdbx_description
1 polymer ?
#
loop_
_entity_poly.entity_id
_entity_poly.type
_entity_poly.pdbx_seq_one_letter_code
_entity_poly.pdbx_strand_id
1 'polypeptide(L)'
;MRLERSDKSCLSQFLVQRSLTNIEFSSFLRWHVVELHDPAYAKCFYCTYKMLEENMIKLGMVAFDGGYGFKLWQSLVRQAELTAQLCSIMRDVRNVRGGTQKKIEKLRHLLSGLLSELTYFMLDNVITYLWVVFLL
;
A
#
# COMPACT_ATOMS: atom_id res chain seq x y z
N MET A 1 -18.57 1.13 3.72
CA MET A 1 -18.06 -0.26 3.67
C MET A 1 -18.59 -1.09 4.83
N ARG A 2 -18.23 -0.82 6.10
CA ARG A 2 -18.70 -1.61 7.27
C ARG A 2 -20.24 -1.67 7.44
N LEU A 3 -20.94 -0.63 7.00
CA LEU A 3 -22.41 -0.54 7.08
C LEU A 3 -23.11 -0.98 5.79
N GLU A 4 -22.35 -1.36 4.76
CA GLU A 4 -22.91 -1.77 3.47
C GLU A 4 -23.36 -3.22 3.53
N ARG A 5 -24.56 -3.50 3.00
CA ARG A 5 -25.13 -4.86 2.96
C ARG A 5 -24.69 -5.67 1.75
N SER A 6 -23.99 -5.04 0.79
CA SER A 6 -23.54 -5.64 -0.46
C SER A 6 -22.04 -5.46 -0.65
N ASP A 7 -21.39 -6.53 -1.12
CA ASP A 7 -19.96 -6.55 -1.44
C ASP A 7 -19.60 -5.60 -2.59
N LYS A 8 -20.56 -5.28 -3.48
CA LYS A 8 -20.41 -4.39 -4.64
C LYS A 8 -21.41 -3.23 -4.59
N SER A 9 -21.40 -2.47 -3.50
CA SER A 9 -22.28 -1.32 -3.31
C SER A 9 -21.98 -0.17 -4.27
N CYS A 10 -22.94 0.75 -4.44
CA CYS A 10 -22.69 2.01 -5.17
C CYS A 10 -21.57 2.82 -4.53
N LEU A 11 -21.41 2.74 -3.20
CA LEU A 11 -20.31 3.38 -2.49
C LEU A 11 -18.97 2.77 -2.88
N SER A 12 -18.82 1.44 -2.92
CA SER A 12 -17.54 0.83 -3.33
C SER A 12 -17.18 1.15 -4.77
N GLN A 13 -18.17 1.16 -5.67
CA GLN A 13 -17.98 1.59 -7.06
C GLN A 13 -17.55 3.06 -7.15
N PHE A 14 -18.21 3.95 -6.41
CA PHE A 14 -17.86 5.36 -6.36
C PHE A 14 -16.43 5.59 -5.86
N LEU A 15 -16.06 4.92 -4.76
CA LEU A 15 -14.72 5.00 -4.19
C LEU A 15 -13.67 4.52 -5.20
N VAL A 16 -13.89 3.36 -5.83
CA VAL A 16 -12.99 2.84 -6.87
C VAL A 16 -12.83 3.84 -8.02
N GLN A 17 -13.92 4.39 -8.54
CA GLN A 17 -13.86 5.37 -9.64
C GLN A 17 -13.09 6.63 -9.27
N ARG A 18 -13.27 7.16 -8.05
CA ARG A 18 -12.52 8.33 -7.56
C ARG A 18 -11.03 8.01 -7.36
N SER A 19 -10.68 6.79 -6.96
CA SER A 19 -9.28 6.35 -6.85
C SER A 19 -8.56 6.27 -8.20
N LEU A 20 -9.28 6.07 -9.31
CA LEU A 20 -8.66 6.06 -10.64
C LEU A 20 -8.14 7.43 -11.07
N THR A 21 -8.74 8.51 -10.54
CA THR A 21 -8.39 9.89 -10.90
C THR A 21 -7.52 10.60 -9.85
N ASN A 22 -7.28 9.97 -8.69
CA ASN A 22 -6.52 10.55 -7.59
C ASN A 22 -5.61 9.50 -6.93
N ILE A 23 -4.31 9.69 -7.09
CA ILE A 23 -3.25 8.79 -6.62
C ILE A 23 -3.19 8.68 -5.09
N GLU A 24 -3.36 9.79 -4.38
CA GLU A 24 -3.36 9.82 -2.91
C GLU A 24 -4.56 9.04 -2.38
N PHE A 25 -5.72 9.22 -3.01
CA PHE A 25 -6.93 8.52 -2.67
C PHE A 25 -6.84 7.02 -2.97
N SER A 26 -6.20 6.63 -4.07
CA SER A 26 -5.92 5.21 -4.36
C SER A 26 -4.99 4.59 -3.32
N SER A 27 -3.92 5.30 -2.96
CA SER A 27 -2.97 4.87 -1.94
C SER A 27 -3.68 4.66 -0.61
N PHE A 28 -4.47 5.63 -0.18
CA PHE A 28 -5.26 5.55 1.05
C PHE A 28 -6.26 4.40 1.05
N LEU A 29 -7.04 4.25 -0.04
CA LEU A 29 -8.03 3.18 -0.15
C LEU A 29 -7.38 1.80 -0.09
N ARG A 30 -6.22 1.62 -0.75
CA ARG A 30 -5.46 0.36 -0.72
C ARG A 30 -4.98 0.03 0.70
N TRP A 31 -4.44 1.00 1.42
CA TRP A 31 -4.01 0.82 2.82
C TRP A 31 -5.18 0.49 3.74
N HIS A 32 -6.29 1.22 3.60
CA HIS A 32 -7.48 0.98 4.39
C HIS A 32 -8.05 -0.43 4.21
N VAL A 33 -7.95 -1.01 3.00
CA VAL A 33 -8.34 -2.40 2.76
C VAL A 33 -7.37 -3.39 3.39
N VAL A 34 -6.06 -3.14 3.31
CA VAL A 34 -5.02 -4.06 3.84
C VAL A 34 -5.00 -4.10 5.37
N GLU A 35 -5.28 -2.99 6.04
CA GLU A 35 -5.19 -2.87 7.51
C GLU A 35 -6.46 -3.36 8.23
N LEU A 36 -7.55 -3.60 7.50
CA LEU A 36 -8.79 -4.14 8.04
C LEU A 36 -8.69 -5.65 8.21
N HIS A 37 -8.13 -6.06 9.34
CA HIS A 37 -8.09 -7.46 9.78
C HIS A 37 -9.41 -8.00 10.34
N ASP A 38 -10.48 -7.21 10.34
CA ASP A 38 -11.78 -7.65 10.84
C ASP A 38 -12.40 -8.70 9.89
N PRO A 39 -12.49 -9.98 10.32
CA PRO A 39 -13.03 -11.04 9.48
C PRO A 39 -14.48 -10.81 9.07
N ALA A 40 -15.25 -10.03 9.85
CA ALA A 40 -16.66 -9.74 9.58
C ALA A 40 -16.85 -8.92 8.30
N TYR A 41 -15.85 -8.13 7.90
CA TYR A 41 -15.92 -7.25 6.73
C TYR A 41 -14.91 -7.59 5.64
N ALA A 42 -14.01 -8.54 5.89
CA ALA A 42 -12.92 -8.93 4.99
C ALA A 42 -13.38 -9.17 3.55
N LYS A 43 -14.55 -9.79 3.36
CA LYS A 43 -15.10 -10.08 2.03
C LYS A 43 -15.44 -8.81 1.24
N CYS A 44 -16.16 -7.86 1.84
CA CYS A 44 -16.57 -6.61 1.19
C CYS A 44 -15.34 -5.75 0.84
N PHE A 45 -14.36 -5.68 1.75
CA PHE A 45 -13.09 -5.00 1.52
C PHE A 45 -12.28 -5.66 0.40
N TYR A 46 -12.13 -6.98 0.40
CA TYR A 46 -11.46 -7.72 -0.67
C TYR A 46 -12.14 -7.50 -2.03
N CYS A 47 -13.47 -7.51 -2.09
CA CYS A 47 -14.21 -7.22 -3.31
C CYS A 47 -13.91 -5.82 -3.85
N THR A 48 -13.79 -4.82 -2.98
CA THR A 48 -13.47 -3.44 -3.38
C THR A 48 -12.02 -3.30 -3.86
N TYR A 49 -11.08 -3.97 -3.20
CA TYR A 49 -9.69 -4.04 -3.65
C TYR A 49 -9.58 -4.69 -5.03
N LYS A 50 -10.26 -5.83 -5.24
CA LYS A 50 -10.27 -6.51 -6.53
C LYS A 50 -10.86 -5.63 -7.63
N MET A 51 -11.93 -4.88 -7.32
CA MET A 51 -12.49 -3.91 -8.27
C MET A 51 -11.51 -2.77 -8.58
N LEU A 52 -10.77 -2.28 -7.60
CA LEU A 52 -9.74 -1.26 -7.81
C LEU A 52 -8.64 -1.78 -8.75
N GLU A 53 -8.10 -2.97 -8.47
CA GLU A 53 -7.10 -3.65 -9.30
C GLU A 53 -7.57 -3.82 -10.74
N GLU A 54 -8.75 -4.42 -10.92
CA GLU A 54 -9.32 -4.67 -12.26
C GLU A 54 -9.52 -3.37 -13.04
N ASN A 55 -9.95 -2.28 -12.41
CA ASN A 55 -10.18 -1.00 -13.09
C ASN A 55 -8.87 -0.28 -13.39
N MET A 56 -7.85 -0.35 -12.52
CA MET A 56 -6.55 0.26 -12.79
C MET A 56 -5.81 -0.45 -13.94
N ILE A 57 -5.88 -1.79 -13.98
CA ILE A 57 -5.36 -2.57 -15.10
C ILE A 57 -6.09 -2.21 -16.40
N LYS A 58 -7.43 -2.15 -16.38
CA LYS A 58 -8.23 -1.76 -17.55
C LYS A 58 -7.91 -0.34 -18.02
N LEU A 59 -7.78 0.62 -17.11
CA LEU A 59 -7.41 2.00 -17.45
C LEU A 59 -6.03 2.05 -18.13
N GLY A 60 -5.08 1.24 -17.65
CA GLY A 60 -3.77 1.10 -18.28
C GLY A 60 -3.79 0.51 -19.69
N MET A 61 -4.77 -0.36 -20.01
CA MET A 61 -4.91 -0.98 -21.33
C MET A 61 -5.67 -0.10 -22.34
N VAL A 62 -6.54 0.80 -21.87
CA VAL A 62 -7.43 1.63 -22.71
C VAL A 62 -6.91 3.06 -22.91
N ALA A 63 -6.12 3.59 -21.97
CA ALA A 63 -5.59 4.94 -22.07
C ALA A 63 -4.56 5.07 -23.20
N PHE A 64 -4.77 6.04 -24.09
CA PHE A 64 -3.82 6.43 -25.15
C PHE A 64 -2.46 6.92 -24.60
N ASP A 65 -2.40 7.23 -23.30
CA ASP A 65 -1.22 7.70 -22.55
C ASP A 65 -0.33 6.56 -22.01
N GLY A 66 0.01 5.58 -22.87
CA GLY A 66 1.15 4.69 -22.64
C GLY A 66 1.17 3.89 -21.32
N GLY A 67 0.00 3.52 -20.78
CA GLY A 67 -0.11 2.67 -19.60
C GLY A 67 0.06 3.37 -18.24
N TYR A 68 -0.22 4.67 -18.13
CA TYR A 68 -0.15 5.41 -16.85
C TYR A 68 -0.86 4.70 -15.68
N GLY A 69 -2.10 4.23 -15.87
CA GLY A 69 -2.85 3.51 -14.83
C GLY A 69 -2.21 2.19 -14.39
N PHE A 70 -1.57 1.47 -15.33
CA PHE A 70 -0.86 0.23 -15.04
C PHE A 70 0.44 0.49 -14.27
N LYS A 71 1.24 1.48 -14.70
CA LYS A 71 2.46 1.91 -13.98
C LYS A 71 2.12 2.40 -12.57
N LEU A 72 1.03 3.14 -12.43
CA LEU A 72 0.52 3.58 -11.14
C LEU A 72 0.18 2.38 -10.23
N TRP A 73 -0.59 1.42 -10.74
CA TRP A 73 -0.90 0.20 -9.98
C TRP A 73 0.36 -0.56 -9.54
N GLN A 74 1.32 -0.75 -10.45
CA GLN A 74 2.59 -1.39 -10.14
C GLN A 74 3.37 -0.63 -9.05
N SER A 75 3.40 0.70 -9.12
CA SER A 75 4.03 1.56 -8.11
C SER A 75 3.36 1.37 -6.74
N LEU A 76 2.02 1.39 -6.67
CA LEU A 76 1.26 1.19 -5.43
C LEU A 76 1.46 -0.21 -4.84
N VAL A 77 1.53 -1.25 -5.69
CA VAL A 77 1.84 -2.61 -5.24
C VAL A 77 3.25 -2.66 -4.65
N ARG A 78 4.23 -2.09 -5.35
CA ARG A 78 5.62 -2.10 -4.89
C ARG A 78 5.83 -1.33 -3.58
N GLN A 79 5.19 -0.17 -3.43
CA GLN A 79 5.21 0.61 -2.19
C GLN A 79 4.73 -0.22 -0.99
N ALA A 80 3.66 -0.99 -1.17
CA ALA A 80 3.14 -1.81 -0.09
C ALA A 80 4.02 -3.02 0.24
N GLU A 81 4.64 -3.64 -0.77
CA GLU A 81 5.64 -4.67 -0.53
C GLU A 81 6.81 -4.12 0.27
N LEU A 82 7.30 -2.92 -0.09
CA LEU A 82 8.36 -2.23 0.64
C LEU A 82 7.95 -1.94 2.08
N THR A 83 6.73 -1.44 2.33
CA THR A 83 6.25 -1.23 3.69
C THR A 83 6.12 -2.54 4.48
N ALA A 84 5.62 -3.62 3.88
CA ALA A 84 5.56 -4.93 4.53
C ALA A 84 6.96 -5.46 4.90
N GLN A 85 7.94 -5.24 4.01
CA GLN A 85 9.34 -5.56 4.28
C GLN A 85 9.90 -4.72 5.43
N LEU A 86 9.65 -3.40 5.47
CA LEU A 86 10.02 -2.54 6.60
C LEU A 86 9.39 -3.00 7.92
N CYS A 87 8.10 -3.33 7.93
CA CYS A 87 7.43 -3.87 9.11
C CYS A 87 8.08 -5.18 9.59
N SER A 88 8.44 -6.08 8.66
CA SER A 88 9.16 -7.30 9.02
C SER A 88 10.56 -7.01 9.57
N ILE A 89 11.30 -6.08 8.97
CA ILE A 89 12.63 -5.66 9.44
C ILE A 89 12.54 -5.10 10.87
N MET A 90 11.55 -4.24 11.16
CA MET A 90 11.34 -3.71 12.50
C MET A 90 11.09 -4.81 13.53
N ARG A 91 10.26 -5.80 13.17
CA ARG A 91 10.00 -6.98 14.01
C ARG A 91 11.27 -7.81 14.22
N ASP A 92 12.07 -8.02 13.18
CA ASP A 92 13.31 -8.78 13.27
C ASP A 92 14.33 -8.06 14.17
N VAL A 93 14.48 -6.74 14.03
CA VAL A 93 15.33 -5.90 14.88
C VAL A 93 14.83 -5.89 16.32
N ARG A 94 13.51 -5.87 16.55
CA ARG A 94 12.91 -5.97 17.89
C ARG A 94 13.28 -7.31 18.56
N ASN A 95 13.31 -8.39 17.79
CA ASN A 95 13.61 -9.75 18.26
C ASN A 95 15.10 -10.04 18.48
N VAL A 96 16.01 -9.16 18.04
CA VAL A 96 17.46 -9.31 18.31
C VAL A 96 17.74 -9.19 19.81
N ARG A 97 18.31 -10.24 20.38
CA ARG A 97 18.88 -10.22 21.74
C ARG A 97 20.25 -9.52 21.73
N GLY A 98 20.40 -8.50 22.58
CA GLY A 98 21.63 -7.72 22.74
C GLY A 98 21.35 -6.23 22.93
N GLY A 99 22.42 -5.46 23.14
CA GLY A 99 22.35 -4.01 23.30
C GLY A 99 22.05 -3.27 21.98
N THR A 100 21.80 -1.97 22.09
CA THR A 100 21.40 -1.07 20.99
C THR A 100 22.33 -1.16 19.77
N GLN A 101 23.64 -1.31 19.98
CA GLN A 101 24.61 -1.37 18.88
C GLN A 101 24.39 -2.57 17.96
N LYS A 102 24.08 -3.74 18.52
CA LYS A 102 23.80 -4.96 17.76
C LYS A 102 22.50 -4.85 16.97
N LYS A 103 21.50 -4.14 17.52
CA LYS A 103 20.25 -3.82 16.82
C LYS A 103 20.48 -2.85 15.66
N ILE A 104 21.30 -1.83 15.86
CA ILE A 104 21.68 -0.86 14.81
C ILE A 104 22.42 -1.56 13.67
N GLU A 105 23.36 -2.45 13.98
CA GLU A 105 24.12 -3.19 12.98
C GLU A 105 23.22 -4.13 12.16
N LYS A 106 22.33 -4.87 12.84
CA LYS A 106 21.33 -5.70 12.15
C LYS A 106 20.39 -4.86 11.28
N LEU A 107 19.93 -3.70 11.77
CA LEU A 107 19.07 -2.79 11.00
C LEU A 107 19.77 -2.31 9.73
N ARG A 108 21.03 -1.87 9.82
CA ARG A 108 21.83 -1.43 8.67
C ARG A 108 21.98 -2.54 7.63
N HIS A 109 22.28 -3.75 8.08
CA HIS A 109 22.41 -4.91 7.21
C HIS A 109 21.09 -5.30 6.52
N LEU A 110 19.96 -5.21 7.23
CA LEU A 110 18.65 -5.49 6.63
C LEU A 110 18.19 -4.41 5.66
N LEU A 111 18.50 -3.14 5.95
CA LEU A 111 18.14 -2.00 5.09
C LEU A 111 19.02 -1.90 3.84
N SER A 112 20.24 -2.44 3.84
CA SER A 112 21.17 -2.27 2.71
C SER A 112 20.61 -2.78 1.38
N GLY A 113 19.73 -3.78 1.41
CA GLY A 113 19.04 -4.29 0.21
C GLY A 113 17.87 -3.43 -0.28
N LEU A 114 17.42 -2.44 0.51
CA LEU A 114 16.23 -1.63 0.24
C LEU A 114 16.53 -0.14 0.02
N LEU A 115 17.74 0.33 0.34
CA LEU A 115 18.09 1.75 0.34
C LEU A 115 17.86 2.45 -1.01
N SER A 116 18.22 1.81 -2.13
CA SER A 116 18.03 2.39 -3.46
C SER A 116 16.56 2.55 -3.81
N GLU A 117 15.73 1.55 -3.52
CA GLU A 117 14.28 1.61 -3.75
C GLU A 117 13.57 2.57 -2.80
N LEU A 118 13.93 2.58 -1.51
CA LEU A 118 13.40 3.55 -0.55
C LEU A 118 13.72 4.97 -0.99
N THR A 119 14.93 5.23 -1.48
CA THR A 119 15.32 6.55 -2.00
C THR A 119 14.49 6.92 -3.24
N TYR A 120 14.25 5.99 -4.15
CA TYR A 120 13.42 6.19 -5.34
C TYR A 120 11.97 6.56 -4.97
N PHE A 121 11.35 5.83 -4.03
CA PHE A 121 9.96 6.07 -3.64
C PHE A 121 9.78 7.16 -2.58
N MET A 122 10.81 7.59 -1.84
CA MET A 122 10.72 8.74 -0.93
C MET A 122 10.67 10.08 -1.69
N LEU A 123 11.16 10.12 -2.93
CA LEU A 123 11.06 11.30 -3.80
C LEU A 123 9.65 11.45 -4.40
N ASP A 124 8.88 10.36 -4.44
CA ASP A 124 7.47 10.36 -4.81
C ASP A 124 6.64 10.45 -3.51
N ASN A 125 6.06 11.62 -3.24
CA ASN A 125 5.46 12.08 -1.97
C ASN A 125 4.48 11.13 -1.22
N VAL A 126 4.17 9.94 -1.74
CA VAL A 126 3.27 8.93 -1.18
C VAL A 126 3.84 8.25 0.07
N ILE A 127 5.16 8.01 0.15
CA ILE A 127 5.77 7.41 1.34
C ILE A 127 5.79 8.39 2.52
N THR A 128 5.86 9.68 2.28
CA THR A 128 5.87 10.73 3.31
C THR A 128 4.58 10.70 4.15
N TYR A 129 3.43 10.48 3.52
CA TYR A 129 2.15 10.35 4.23
C TYR A 129 2.04 9.04 5.03
N LEU A 130 2.66 7.96 4.56
CA LEU A 130 2.70 6.68 5.28
C LEU A 130 3.57 6.72 6.53
N TRP A 131 4.68 7.47 6.50
CA TRP A 131 5.49 7.70 7.69
C TRP A 131 4.75 8.50 8.77
N VAL A 132 3.90 9.46 8.38
CA VAL A 132 3.07 10.24 9.32
C VAL A 132 2.00 9.37 9.99
N VAL A 133 1.40 8.42 9.26
CA VAL A 133 0.38 7.51 9.82
C VAL A 133 0.98 6.43 10.72
N PHE A 134 2.24 6.03 10.52
CA PHE A 134 2.91 5.02 11.36
C PHE A 134 3.60 5.59 12.62
N LEU A 135 3.73 6.92 12.75
CA LEU A 135 4.38 7.60 13.89
C LEU A 135 3.40 8.38 14.79
N LEU A 136 2.10 8.38 14.47
CA LEU A 136 1.01 8.87 15.32
C LEU A 136 0.16 7.71 15.82
#